data_AF-A0A0G0EEN1-F1
#
_entry.id   AF-A0A0G0EEN1-F1
#
_cell.length_a   1.000
_cell.length_b   1.000
_cell.length_c   1.000
_cell.angle_alpha   90.00
_cell.angle_beta   90.00
_cell.angle_gamma   90.00
#
_symmetry.space_group_name_H-M   'P 1'
#
loop_
_entity.id
_entity.type
_entity.pdbx_description
1 polymer ?
#
loop_
_entity_poly.entity_id
_entity_poly.type
_entity_poly.pdbx_seq_one_letter_code
_entity_poly.pdbx_strand_id
1 'polypeptide(L)'
;LSSSIVDCENVSYSYAVDKSQDSIDSLFSNKLIWCYENIDSLNNYNSLFLKDCSNCIDSSFLFDCVNCQNCFLSFNLRNKKYVFKNVQYSKSEYESKMLNIKIENFSVLQKLLLEFNEIKEKSSIHKYIQVINGVKYSGNNIKNSKNVLNSFNVYNSENCKYVARIFDCKDCMDLFGTVQAELAYDSVAPSFQGSNVQFCVTNKGSHDIKYSFLCISSHDLFACLGLKNKSYCILNKQYTKEEYEKLVPKIIKHMNDMPYIDNKGRVYKYGEFFPSELSPFCYDETIAQEYFPLTKEEALKQGYKWKDRETRNYQIDIKTEDIPNNIKDVNNSIINKVIGCGHEGTCKEQCTEVFKIIESELQFYQRMNLPLNLKPLMPQIGQRLFIVRSVISRRFTKILKLSDSRI
;
A
#
# COMPACT_ATOMS: atom_id res chain seq x y z
N LEU A 1 -6.56 11.36 -6.83
CA LEU A 1 -5.12 11.00 -6.69
C LEU A 1 -5.07 9.61 -6.05
N SER A 2 -4.48 8.61 -6.71
CA SER A 2 -4.50 7.21 -6.24
C SER A 2 -3.31 6.40 -6.77
N SER A 3 -2.87 5.38 -6.03
CA SER A 3 -1.84 4.42 -6.48
C SER A 3 -2.41 3.10 -7.04
N SER A 4 -3.72 2.86 -6.94
CA SER A 4 -4.63 2.19 -7.90
C SER A 4 -6.08 2.35 -7.40
N ILE A 5 -7.13 2.01 -8.15
CA ILE A 5 -8.56 1.99 -7.73
C ILE A 5 -9.45 1.43 -8.87
N VAL A 6 -10.66 0.90 -8.59
CA VAL A 6 -11.65 0.43 -9.60
C VAL A 6 -13.11 0.66 -9.14
N ASP A 7 -13.96 1.34 -9.92
CA ASP A 7 -15.37 1.74 -9.62
C ASP A 7 -15.60 2.68 -8.40
N CYS A 8 -14.76 3.70 -8.17
CA CYS A 8 -14.86 4.69 -7.06
C CYS A 8 -15.64 5.99 -7.35
N GLU A 9 -15.96 6.77 -6.31
CA GLU A 9 -16.24 8.22 -6.38
C GLU A 9 -15.58 9.02 -5.22
N ASN A 10 -15.33 10.32 -5.46
CA ASN A 10 -14.68 11.34 -4.61
C ASN A 10 -13.64 10.83 -3.59
N VAL A 11 -12.50 10.33 -4.10
CA VAL A 11 -11.40 9.74 -3.29
C VAL A 11 -10.24 10.72 -3.06
N SER A 12 -9.81 10.85 -1.80
CA SER A 12 -8.49 11.36 -1.37
C SER A 12 -7.78 10.33 -0.47
N TYR A 13 -6.54 10.56 -0.05
CA TYR A 13 -5.33 10.06 -0.70
C TYR A 13 -5.12 8.54 -0.50
N SER A 14 -5.37 7.71 -1.53
CA SER A 14 -5.40 6.23 -1.37
C SER A 14 -4.35 5.45 -2.18
N TYR A 15 -3.85 4.32 -1.65
CA TYR A 15 -2.91 3.41 -2.36
C TYR A 15 -3.56 2.20 -3.05
N ALA A 16 -4.77 1.74 -2.67
CA ALA A 16 -5.83 1.42 -3.65
C ALA A 16 -7.19 1.02 -3.03
N VAL A 17 -8.25 0.99 -3.84
CA VAL A 17 -9.67 0.90 -3.42
C VAL A 17 -10.54 0.38 -4.57
N ASP A 18 -11.23 -0.76 -4.43
CA ASP A 18 -11.94 -1.39 -5.54
C ASP A 18 -13.45 -1.60 -5.22
N LYS A 19 -14.26 -0.67 -5.77
CA LYS A 19 -15.71 -0.45 -5.92
C LYS A 19 -16.40 0.39 -4.82
N SER A 20 -16.49 1.72 -4.98
CA SER A 20 -16.60 2.72 -3.88
C SER A 20 -17.38 4.01 -4.22
N GLN A 21 -17.74 4.82 -3.22
CA GLN A 21 -18.07 6.27 -3.34
C GLN A 21 -17.55 7.05 -2.10
N ASP A 22 -17.47 8.39 -2.17
CA ASP A 22 -17.00 9.37 -1.15
C ASP A 22 -15.98 8.90 -0.09
N SER A 23 -14.68 9.09 -0.33
CA SER A 23 -13.57 8.64 0.55
C SER A 23 -12.50 9.71 0.82
N ILE A 24 -11.99 9.81 2.06
CA ILE A 24 -10.71 10.46 2.36
C ILE A 24 -9.84 9.52 3.20
N ASP A 25 -8.66 9.19 2.65
CA ASP A 25 -7.48 8.55 3.25
C ASP A 25 -7.58 7.02 3.51
N SER A 26 -7.40 6.21 2.45
CA SER A 26 -7.75 4.75 2.46
C SER A 26 -6.73 3.77 1.84
N LEU A 27 -6.84 2.49 2.23
CA LEU A 27 -6.02 1.35 1.79
C LEU A 27 -6.87 0.05 1.75
N PHE A 28 -7.74 -0.08 0.74
CA PHE A 28 -8.69 -1.17 0.42
C PHE A 28 -10.06 -1.16 1.13
N SER A 29 -11.10 -0.83 0.36
CA SER A 29 -12.51 -0.84 0.76
C SER A 29 -13.46 -1.04 -0.43
N ASN A 30 -14.66 -1.58 -0.20
CA ASN A 30 -15.72 -1.75 -1.20
C ASN A 30 -17.08 -1.40 -0.58
N LYS A 31 -17.85 -0.55 -1.27
CA LYS A 31 -19.13 0.08 -0.87
C LYS A 31 -19.13 0.73 0.52
N LEU A 32 -18.51 1.91 0.61
CA LEU A 32 -18.61 2.80 1.78
C LEU A 32 -19.38 4.08 1.42
N ILE A 33 -20.06 4.67 2.40
CA ILE A 33 -20.61 6.02 2.34
C ILE A 33 -20.30 6.71 3.68
N TRP A 34 -19.68 7.89 3.64
CA TRP A 34 -19.36 8.74 4.80
C TRP A 34 -18.54 8.03 5.89
N CYS A 35 -17.47 7.36 5.49
CA CYS A 35 -16.57 6.64 6.41
C CYS A 35 -15.18 7.28 6.48
N TYR A 36 -14.51 7.18 7.63
CA TYR A 36 -13.15 7.68 7.86
C TYR A 36 -12.32 6.64 8.63
N GLU A 37 -11.03 6.50 8.29
CA GLU A 37 -10.11 5.50 8.88
C GLU A 37 -10.75 4.10 9.04
N ASN A 38 -11.32 3.57 7.96
CA ASN A 38 -11.81 2.19 7.88
C ASN A 38 -10.74 1.29 7.23
N ILE A 39 -10.42 0.15 7.86
CA ILE A 39 -9.37 -0.80 7.44
C ILE A 39 -9.97 -2.19 7.29
N ASP A 40 -9.66 -2.86 6.17
CA ASP A 40 -10.10 -4.24 5.86
C ASP A 40 -11.60 -4.44 6.11
N SER A 41 -12.41 -3.51 5.61
CA SER A 41 -13.80 -3.31 6.01
C SER A 41 -14.75 -3.19 4.80
N LEU A 42 -15.99 -3.69 4.93
CA LEU A 42 -16.91 -3.91 3.80
C LEU A 42 -18.35 -3.47 4.11
N ASN A 43 -19.00 -2.76 3.18
CA ASN A 43 -20.42 -2.35 3.31
C ASN A 43 -20.74 -1.51 4.57
N ASN A 44 -19.83 -0.65 5.05
CA ASN A 44 -20.08 0.20 6.21
C ASN A 44 -20.66 1.58 5.79
N TYR A 45 -21.48 2.16 6.67
CA TYR A 45 -22.17 3.43 6.46
C TYR A 45 -21.98 4.36 7.66
N ASN A 46 -21.65 5.63 7.41
CA ASN A 46 -21.52 6.69 8.43
C ASN A 46 -20.69 6.25 9.66
N SER A 47 -19.51 5.68 9.43
CA SER A 47 -18.74 4.97 10.46
C SER A 47 -17.25 5.32 10.48
N LEU A 48 -16.68 5.48 11.68
CA LEU A 48 -15.36 6.08 11.92
C LEU A 48 -14.42 5.15 12.69
N PHE A 49 -13.16 5.00 12.29
CA PHE A 49 -12.15 4.20 13.01
C PHE A 49 -12.59 2.72 13.16
N LEU A 50 -12.86 2.06 12.03
CA LEU A 50 -13.29 0.66 11.97
C LEU A 50 -12.15 -0.22 11.44
N LYS A 51 -11.92 -1.38 12.05
CA LYS A 51 -10.94 -2.37 11.57
C LYS A 51 -11.56 -3.77 11.53
N ASP A 52 -11.34 -4.52 10.44
CA ASP A 52 -11.89 -5.87 10.22
C ASP A 52 -13.44 -5.91 10.31
N CYS A 53 -14.13 -4.78 10.04
CA CYS A 53 -15.57 -4.62 10.28
C CYS A 53 -16.41 -4.68 9.01
N SER A 54 -17.58 -5.32 9.04
CA SER A 54 -18.46 -5.38 7.87
C SER A 54 -19.95 -5.21 8.16
N ASN A 55 -20.66 -4.55 7.24
CA ASN A 55 -22.09 -4.23 7.35
C ASN A 55 -22.40 -3.41 8.63
N CYS A 56 -21.51 -2.49 9.01
CA CYS A 56 -21.66 -1.64 10.20
C CYS A 56 -22.23 -0.25 9.85
N ILE A 57 -23.12 0.26 10.68
CA ILE A 57 -23.89 1.50 10.42
C ILE A 57 -23.81 2.42 11.66
N ASP A 58 -23.62 3.73 11.45
CA ASP A 58 -23.62 4.75 12.53
C ASP A 58 -22.72 4.37 13.73
N SER A 59 -21.53 3.85 13.46
CA SER A 59 -20.68 3.19 14.47
C SER A 59 -19.27 3.75 14.49
N SER A 60 -18.56 3.65 15.62
CA SER A 60 -17.18 4.16 15.71
C SER A 60 -16.28 3.37 16.65
N PHE A 61 -14.98 3.34 16.35
CA PHE A 61 -13.96 2.63 17.13
C PHE A 61 -14.31 1.14 17.28
N LEU A 62 -14.54 0.43 16.17
CA LEU A 62 -14.89 -0.99 16.19
C LEU A 62 -13.77 -1.90 15.65
N PHE A 63 -13.63 -3.08 16.25
CA PHE A 63 -12.67 -4.11 15.83
C PHE A 63 -13.32 -5.48 15.63
N ASP A 64 -13.14 -6.10 14.46
CA ASP A 64 -13.77 -7.37 14.04
C ASP A 64 -15.28 -7.40 14.37
N CYS A 65 -16.07 -6.40 13.94
CA CYS A 65 -17.52 -6.36 14.17
C CYS A 65 -18.29 -6.64 12.87
N VAL A 66 -19.37 -7.41 12.93
CA VAL A 66 -20.21 -7.73 11.74
C VAL A 66 -21.67 -7.45 12.00
N ASN A 67 -22.33 -6.79 11.05
CA ASN A 67 -23.76 -6.44 11.10
C ASN A 67 -24.14 -5.70 12.40
N CYS A 68 -23.47 -4.57 12.66
CA CYS A 68 -23.62 -3.81 13.90
C CYS A 68 -24.08 -2.38 13.62
N GLN A 69 -25.02 -1.85 14.42
CA GLN A 69 -25.58 -0.50 14.20
C GLN A 69 -25.59 0.32 15.49
N ASN A 70 -25.17 1.58 15.46
CA ASN A 70 -25.06 2.40 16.68
C ASN A 70 -24.18 1.68 17.74
N CYS A 71 -22.95 1.33 17.36
CA CYS A 71 -21.99 0.71 18.27
C CYS A 71 -20.74 1.59 18.42
N PHE A 72 -20.26 1.76 19.65
CA PHE A 72 -19.12 2.62 19.97
C PHE A 72 -18.07 1.91 20.82
N LEU A 73 -16.79 2.06 20.45
CA LEU A 73 -15.62 1.56 21.17
C LEU A 73 -15.76 0.09 21.58
N SER A 74 -16.06 -0.78 20.60
CA SER A 74 -16.48 -2.17 20.86
C SER A 74 -15.90 -3.17 19.88
N PHE A 75 -15.73 -4.42 20.33
CA PHE A 75 -14.99 -5.45 19.60
C PHE A 75 -15.73 -6.80 19.50
N ASN A 76 -15.41 -7.57 18.45
CA ASN A 76 -15.88 -8.92 18.17
C ASN A 76 -17.43 -9.09 18.15
N LEU A 77 -18.19 -8.01 17.98
CA LEU A 77 -19.65 -8.07 17.99
C LEU A 77 -20.21 -8.69 16.71
N ARG A 78 -21.36 -9.37 16.82
CA ARG A 78 -22.12 -9.94 15.70
C ARG A 78 -23.61 -9.64 15.89
N ASN A 79 -24.26 -9.02 14.90
CA ASN A 79 -25.71 -8.77 14.91
C ASN A 79 -26.20 -7.95 16.13
N LYS A 80 -25.47 -6.89 16.52
CA LYS A 80 -25.78 -6.06 17.72
C LYS A 80 -26.14 -4.63 17.35
N LYS A 81 -26.92 -3.97 18.22
CA LYS A 81 -27.23 -2.55 18.08
C LYS A 81 -27.12 -1.83 19.43
N TYR A 82 -26.82 -0.55 19.47
CA TYR A 82 -26.77 0.25 20.73
C TYR A 82 -25.81 -0.33 21.77
N VAL A 83 -24.58 -0.65 21.36
CA VAL A 83 -23.53 -1.19 22.24
C VAL A 83 -22.47 -0.12 22.48
N PHE A 84 -22.14 0.15 23.73
CA PHE A 84 -21.12 1.11 24.12
C PHE A 84 -20.11 0.42 25.05
N LYS A 85 -18.82 0.39 24.67
CA LYS A 85 -17.75 -0.32 25.41
C LYS A 85 -18.11 -1.79 25.71
N ASN A 86 -18.53 -2.53 24.68
CA ASN A 86 -19.04 -3.90 24.74
C ASN A 86 -20.29 -4.15 25.63
N VAL A 87 -20.90 -3.12 26.22
CA VAL A 87 -22.14 -3.23 27.00
C VAL A 87 -23.35 -2.84 26.16
N GLN A 88 -24.37 -3.70 26.15
CA GLN A 88 -25.65 -3.50 25.47
C GLN A 88 -26.53 -2.51 26.25
N TYR A 89 -27.06 -1.50 25.58
CA TYR A 89 -27.98 -0.50 26.16
C TYR A 89 -29.30 -0.44 25.40
N SER A 90 -30.29 0.24 25.97
CA SER A 90 -31.44 0.74 25.20
C SER A 90 -31.02 1.91 24.30
N LYS A 91 -31.89 2.26 23.33
CA LYS A 91 -31.63 3.35 22.39
C LYS A 91 -31.38 4.69 23.10
N SER A 92 -32.25 5.09 24.02
CA SER A 92 -32.18 6.38 24.73
C SER A 92 -30.95 6.48 25.65
N GLU A 93 -30.58 5.39 26.33
CA GLU A 93 -29.36 5.33 27.14
C GLU A 93 -28.09 5.43 26.27
N TYR A 94 -28.07 4.77 25.12
CA TYR A 94 -26.96 4.87 24.16
C TYR A 94 -26.83 6.29 23.61
N GLU A 95 -27.93 6.90 23.13
CA GLU A 95 -27.96 8.28 22.65
C GLU A 95 -27.47 9.26 23.73
N SER A 96 -27.93 9.07 24.98
CA SER A 96 -27.48 9.87 26.14
C SER A 96 -25.98 9.73 26.43
N LYS A 97 -25.38 8.54 26.25
CA LYS A 97 -23.93 8.34 26.37
C LYS A 97 -23.19 9.05 25.24
N MET A 98 -23.66 8.93 24.00
CA MET A 98 -23.03 9.52 22.83
C MET A 98 -22.98 11.06 22.89
N LEU A 99 -23.98 11.72 23.48
CA LEU A 99 -23.96 13.18 23.69
C LEU A 99 -22.74 13.69 24.48
N ASN A 100 -22.16 12.86 25.35
CA ASN A 100 -20.98 13.20 26.16
C ASN A 100 -19.65 13.00 25.42
N ILE A 101 -19.66 12.32 24.27
CA ILE A 101 -18.46 12.06 23.48
C ILE A 101 -18.23 13.22 22.51
N LYS A 102 -17.19 14.01 22.76
CA LYS A 102 -16.85 15.19 21.94
C LYS A 102 -15.67 14.93 21.00
N ILE A 103 -15.88 14.05 20.02
CA ILE A 103 -14.84 13.65 19.04
C ILE A 103 -14.30 14.82 18.22
N GLU A 104 -15.04 15.94 18.14
CA GLU A 104 -14.59 17.15 17.44
C GLU A 104 -13.34 17.80 18.06
N ASN A 105 -12.98 17.40 19.28
CA ASN A 105 -11.78 17.83 19.99
C ASN A 105 -10.62 16.84 19.79
N PHE A 106 -9.49 17.32 19.26
CA PHE A 106 -8.28 16.53 19.03
C PHE A 106 -7.85 15.75 20.28
N SER A 107 -7.74 16.43 21.42
CA SER A 107 -7.40 15.83 22.72
C SER A 107 -8.36 14.73 23.21
N VAL A 108 -9.62 14.72 22.77
CA VAL A 108 -10.58 13.64 23.07
C VAL A 108 -10.40 12.49 22.09
N LEU A 109 -10.26 12.79 20.78
CA LEU A 109 -9.97 11.80 19.75
C LEU A 109 -8.68 11.02 20.07
N GLN A 110 -7.61 11.69 20.51
CA GLN A 110 -6.36 11.03 20.90
C GLN A 110 -6.58 9.96 21.98
N LYS A 111 -7.34 10.31 23.04
CA LYS A 111 -7.63 9.40 24.15
C LYS A 111 -8.46 8.20 23.70
N LEU A 112 -9.44 8.42 22.83
CA LEU A 112 -10.26 7.34 22.26
C LEU A 112 -9.44 6.42 21.34
N LEU A 113 -8.50 6.95 20.55
CA LEU A 113 -7.59 6.15 19.73
C LEU A 113 -6.64 5.30 20.58
N LEU A 114 -6.12 5.85 21.69
CA LEU A 114 -5.31 5.09 22.65
C LEU A 114 -6.14 3.98 23.33
N GLU A 115 -7.33 4.31 23.83
CA GLU A 115 -8.24 3.33 24.46
C GLU A 115 -8.66 2.24 23.45
N PHE A 116 -8.94 2.60 22.20
CA PHE A 116 -9.29 1.64 21.14
C PHE A 116 -8.13 0.70 20.82
N ASN A 117 -6.89 1.20 20.76
CA ASN A 117 -5.71 0.37 20.56
C ASN A 117 -5.47 -0.58 21.74
N GLU A 118 -5.62 -0.11 22.98
CA GLU A 118 -5.50 -0.93 24.18
C GLU A 118 -6.57 -2.03 24.25
N ILE A 119 -7.84 -1.69 24.00
CA ILE A 119 -8.95 -2.64 23.96
C ILE A 119 -8.72 -3.71 22.89
N LYS A 120 -8.29 -3.29 21.69
CA LYS A 120 -7.90 -4.21 20.63
C LYS A 120 -6.79 -5.14 21.11
N GLU A 121 -5.68 -4.65 21.63
CA GLU A 121 -4.52 -5.47 22.00
C GLU A 121 -4.76 -6.39 23.20
N LYS A 122 -5.52 -5.94 24.22
CA LYS A 122 -5.62 -6.63 25.52
C LYS A 122 -6.96 -7.31 25.79
N SER A 123 -8.05 -6.84 25.19
CA SER A 123 -9.42 -7.28 25.53
C SER A 123 -10.13 -8.01 24.41
N SER A 124 -9.78 -7.72 23.15
CA SER A 124 -10.42 -8.35 22.00
C SER A 124 -9.85 -9.73 21.66
N ILE A 125 -10.70 -10.57 21.09
CA ILE A 125 -10.35 -11.90 20.58
C ILE A 125 -9.73 -11.73 19.20
N HIS A 126 -8.44 -12.04 19.07
CA HIS A 126 -7.76 -12.12 17.79
C HIS A 126 -7.87 -13.53 17.22
N LYS A 127 -8.25 -13.63 15.94
CA LYS A 127 -8.06 -14.86 15.17
C LYS A 127 -6.57 -14.99 14.87
N TYR A 128 -5.96 -16.12 15.23
CA TYR A 128 -4.58 -16.44 14.84
C TYR A 128 -4.39 -16.38 13.31
N ILE A 129 -5.42 -16.81 12.56
CA ILE A 129 -5.45 -16.72 11.11
C ILE A 129 -6.88 -16.49 10.61
N GLN A 130 -7.04 -15.67 9.57
CA GLN A 130 -8.29 -15.52 8.83
C GLN A 130 -8.26 -16.44 7.61
N VAL A 131 -9.00 -17.56 7.65
CA VAL A 131 -9.17 -18.47 6.52
C VAL A 131 -10.63 -18.84 6.31
N ILE A 132 -11.07 -18.82 5.05
CA ILE A 132 -12.39 -19.29 4.61
C ILE A 132 -12.16 -20.23 3.42
N ASN A 133 -12.57 -21.50 3.51
CA ASN A 133 -12.39 -22.50 2.44
C ASN A 133 -10.93 -22.61 1.93
N GLY A 134 -9.98 -22.86 2.84
CA GLY A 134 -8.56 -23.02 2.53
C GLY A 134 -8.06 -24.46 2.67
N VAL A 135 -7.19 -24.92 1.76
CA VAL A 135 -6.55 -26.26 1.82
C VAL A 135 -5.03 -26.14 1.64
N LYS A 136 -4.23 -26.69 2.56
CA LYS A 136 -2.74 -26.60 2.56
C LYS A 136 -2.25 -25.15 2.40
N TYR A 137 -2.27 -24.39 3.50
CA TYR A 137 -1.95 -22.97 3.50
C TYR A 137 -0.98 -22.56 4.63
N SER A 138 -0.32 -21.41 4.44
CA SER A 138 0.39 -20.65 5.48
C SER A 138 0.42 -19.17 5.09
N GLY A 139 0.28 -18.28 6.09
CA GLY A 139 0.07 -16.85 5.88
C GLY A 139 -1.21 -16.35 6.56
N ASN A 140 -1.91 -15.35 6.00
CA ASN A 140 -3.13 -14.79 6.59
C ASN A 140 -4.09 -14.18 5.55
N ASN A 141 -5.38 -14.06 5.89
CA ASN A 141 -6.46 -13.52 5.05
C ASN A 141 -6.57 -14.28 3.72
N ILE A 142 -6.92 -15.57 3.83
CA ILE A 142 -6.97 -16.54 2.72
C ILE A 142 -8.41 -16.99 2.48
N LYS A 143 -8.91 -16.90 1.24
CA LYS A 143 -10.29 -17.28 0.89
C LYS A 143 -10.35 -18.15 -0.37
N ASN A 144 -11.10 -19.25 -0.33
CA ASN A 144 -11.36 -20.14 -1.48
C ASN A 144 -10.06 -20.57 -2.21
N SER A 145 -9.01 -20.94 -1.48
CA SER A 145 -7.66 -21.09 -2.06
C SER A 145 -6.93 -22.36 -1.59
N LYS A 146 -5.99 -22.85 -2.41
CA LYS A 146 -5.28 -24.12 -2.17
C LYS A 146 -3.78 -24.05 -2.46
N ASN A 147 -2.96 -24.79 -1.72
CA ASN A 147 -1.50 -24.84 -1.86
C ASN A 147 -0.85 -23.43 -1.78
N VAL A 148 -1.07 -22.72 -0.68
CA VAL A 148 -0.59 -21.34 -0.46
C VAL A 148 0.54 -21.32 0.57
N LEU A 149 1.70 -20.78 0.24
CA LEU A 149 2.89 -20.81 1.11
C LEU A 149 3.41 -19.39 1.45
N ASN A 150 3.36 -19.03 2.74
CA ASN A 150 3.82 -17.75 3.28
C ASN A 150 3.23 -16.52 2.58
N SER A 151 1.91 -16.49 2.33
CA SER A 151 1.25 -15.45 1.52
C SER A 151 0.11 -14.74 2.26
N PHE A 152 -0.12 -13.46 1.94
CA PHE A 152 -1.05 -12.59 2.68
C PHE A 152 -2.09 -11.96 1.75
N ASN A 153 -3.35 -11.90 2.17
CA ASN A 153 -4.47 -11.34 1.38
C ASN A 153 -4.61 -12.07 0.02
N VAL A 154 -5.00 -13.35 0.09
CA VAL A 154 -5.11 -14.26 -1.07
C VAL A 154 -6.55 -14.73 -1.24
N TYR A 155 -7.11 -14.52 -2.43
CA TYR A 155 -8.49 -14.86 -2.75
C TYR A 155 -8.51 -15.73 -4.03
N ASN A 156 -9.38 -16.74 -4.05
CA ASN A 156 -9.71 -17.62 -5.19
C ASN A 156 -8.51 -18.17 -6.01
N SER A 157 -7.37 -18.49 -5.37
CA SER A 157 -6.11 -18.82 -6.07
C SER A 157 -5.54 -20.20 -5.70
N GLU A 158 -4.69 -20.76 -6.58
CA GLU A 158 -3.96 -22.02 -6.33
C GLU A 158 -2.43 -21.84 -6.51
N ASN A 159 -1.62 -22.68 -5.84
CA ASN A 159 -0.15 -22.80 -5.97
C ASN A 159 0.62 -21.47 -5.88
N CYS A 160 0.35 -20.67 -4.85
CA CYS A 160 0.97 -19.37 -4.65
C CYS A 160 2.04 -19.41 -3.56
N LYS A 161 3.18 -18.72 -3.76
CA LYS A 161 4.27 -18.64 -2.78
C LYS A 161 4.71 -17.18 -2.58
N TYR A 162 4.96 -16.80 -1.32
CA TYR A 162 5.50 -15.49 -0.87
C TYR A 162 4.75 -14.23 -1.36
N VAL A 163 3.52 -14.34 -1.88
CA VAL A 163 2.78 -13.19 -2.42
C VAL A 163 2.01 -12.40 -1.36
N ALA A 164 1.86 -11.10 -1.57
CA ALA A 164 0.97 -10.25 -0.78
C ALA A 164 -0.01 -9.50 -1.70
N ARG A 165 -1.32 -9.58 -1.40
CA ARG A 165 -2.43 -8.91 -2.09
C ARG A 165 -2.56 -9.31 -3.58
N ILE A 166 -3.29 -10.39 -3.83
CA ILE A 166 -3.53 -10.94 -5.19
C ILE A 166 -5.03 -10.93 -5.54
N PHE A 167 -5.37 -10.83 -6.83
CA PHE A 167 -6.76 -10.73 -7.30
C PHE A 167 -7.13 -11.69 -8.45
N ASP A 168 -6.24 -12.62 -8.83
CA ASP A 168 -6.49 -14.05 -9.15
C ASP A 168 -5.24 -14.63 -9.87
N CYS A 169 -4.88 -15.91 -9.65
CA CYS A 169 -3.57 -16.48 -10.04
C CYS A 169 -3.51 -18.02 -10.12
N LYS A 170 -2.67 -18.57 -11.01
CA LYS A 170 -2.31 -20.01 -11.16
C LYS A 170 -1.07 -20.18 -12.10
N ASP A 171 0.20 -20.03 -11.74
CA ASP A 171 0.92 -20.10 -10.45
C ASP A 171 2.09 -19.08 -10.46
N CYS A 172 2.69 -18.75 -9.31
CA CYS A 172 3.70 -17.67 -9.20
C CYS A 172 4.78 -17.86 -8.11
N MET A 173 5.99 -17.33 -8.33
CA MET A 173 7.02 -17.08 -7.30
C MET A 173 8.09 -16.08 -7.82
N ASP A 174 8.14 -14.79 -7.50
CA ASP A 174 7.29 -13.94 -6.65
C ASP A 174 6.79 -12.71 -7.45
N LEU A 175 6.06 -11.78 -6.82
CA LEU A 175 5.22 -10.77 -7.49
C LEU A 175 4.98 -9.50 -6.65
N PHE A 176 4.84 -8.33 -7.29
CA PHE A 176 4.14 -7.18 -6.69
C PHE A 176 3.16 -6.41 -7.62
N GLY A 177 2.15 -7.14 -8.12
CA GLY A 177 0.77 -6.62 -8.26
C GLY A 177 0.10 -6.66 -9.64
N THR A 178 -0.82 -7.62 -9.88
CA THR A 178 -2.05 -7.49 -10.74
C THR A 178 -2.81 -8.84 -10.83
N VAL A 179 -3.72 -9.00 -11.81
CA VAL A 179 -5.06 -9.62 -11.68
C VAL A 179 -5.32 -10.76 -12.71
N GLN A 180 -4.30 -11.39 -13.29
CA GLN A 180 -4.34 -12.81 -13.74
C GLN A 180 -2.98 -13.27 -14.27
N ALA A 181 -2.55 -14.48 -13.86
CA ALA A 181 -1.26 -15.05 -14.24
C ALA A 181 -1.29 -16.59 -14.31
N GLU A 182 -0.60 -17.10 -15.33
CA GLU A 182 -0.14 -18.48 -15.52
C GLU A 182 1.07 -18.37 -16.47
N LEU A 183 2.31 -18.80 -16.17
CA LEU A 183 2.98 -18.84 -14.87
C LEU A 183 3.89 -17.59 -14.71
N ALA A 184 4.25 -17.19 -13.48
CA ALA A 184 5.02 -15.97 -13.20
C ALA A 184 6.16 -16.12 -12.17
N TYR A 185 7.13 -15.20 -12.21
CA TYR A 185 8.48 -15.44 -11.69
C TYR A 185 9.22 -14.15 -11.34
N ASP A 186 9.82 -14.10 -10.15
CA ASP A 186 10.57 -12.98 -9.54
C ASP A 186 10.28 -11.59 -10.19
N SER A 187 9.16 -10.97 -9.79
CA SER A 187 8.44 -9.96 -10.60
C SER A 187 8.00 -8.67 -9.88
N VAL A 188 8.00 -7.54 -10.62
CA VAL A 188 7.13 -6.38 -10.38
C VAL A 188 6.68 -5.75 -11.72
N ALA A 189 5.42 -5.56 -12.09
CA ALA A 189 4.14 -5.98 -11.55
C ALA A 189 3.37 -6.64 -12.74
N PRO A 190 3.02 -7.95 -12.70
CA PRO A 190 2.98 -8.74 -13.93
C PRO A 190 1.59 -9.05 -14.54
N SER A 191 1.39 -8.57 -15.77
CA SER A 191 0.46 -9.07 -16.82
C SER A 191 -1.06 -8.92 -16.66
N PHE A 192 -1.71 -8.66 -17.80
CA PHE A 192 -3.17 -8.78 -18.00
C PHE A 192 -3.41 -10.00 -18.91
N GLN A 193 -3.21 -11.20 -18.37
CA GLN A 193 -3.24 -12.53 -19.05
C GLN A 193 -1.95 -12.88 -19.84
N GLY A 194 -1.41 -14.09 -19.61
CA GLY A 194 -0.12 -14.57 -20.15
C GLY A 194 -0.02 -16.11 -20.15
N SER A 195 1.17 -16.65 -20.45
CA SER A 195 1.42 -18.13 -20.44
C SER A 195 2.80 -18.60 -19.93
N ASN A 196 3.86 -17.78 -19.88
CA ASN A 196 5.05 -18.00 -19.02
C ASN A 196 5.97 -16.74 -19.01
N VAL A 197 6.51 -16.32 -17.85
CA VAL A 197 7.33 -15.10 -17.72
C VAL A 197 8.53 -15.34 -16.79
N GLN A 198 9.75 -14.85 -17.13
CA GLN A 198 10.97 -15.00 -16.32
C GLN A 198 11.85 -13.70 -16.21
N PHE A 199 12.75 -13.64 -15.21
CA PHE A 199 12.98 -12.55 -14.20
C PHE A 199 12.60 -11.12 -14.61
N CYS A 200 11.60 -10.54 -13.93
CA CYS A 200 10.68 -9.58 -14.58
C CYS A 200 10.62 -8.19 -13.93
N VAL A 201 10.68 -7.12 -14.73
CA VAL A 201 10.04 -5.85 -14.36
C VAL A 201 9.22 -5.22 -15.51
N THR A 202 7.88 -5.21 -15.35
CA THR A 202 6.85 -4.62 -16.22
C THR A 202 6.91 -5.00 -17.72
N ASN A 203 6.03 -5.91 -18.16
CA ASN A 203 5.81 -6.27 -19.58
C ASN A 203 4.32 -6.38 -19.91
N LYS A 204 3.94 -6.21 -21.19
CA LYS A 204 2.55 -6.30 -21.65
C LYS A 204 2.39 -7.19 -22.89
N GLY A 205 1.62 -8.27 -22.75
CA GLY A 205 1.20 -9.15 -23.86
C GLY A 205 2.35 -9.88 -24.56
N SER A 206 3.32 -10.39 -23.79
CA SER A 206 4.58 -10.96 -24.27
C SER A 206 4.85 -12.32 -23.61
N HIS A 207 5.58 -13.23 -24.27
CA HIS A 207 5.90 -14.58 -23.77
C HIS A 207 7.37 -14.96 -24.03
N ASP A 208 7.86 -16.02 -23.37
CA ASP A 208 9.24 -16.54 -23.54
C ASP A 208 10.36 -15.51 -23.33
N ILE A 209 10.27 -14.77 -22.22
CA ILE A 209 11.22 -13.73 -21.81
C ILE A 209 12.06 -14.20 -20.63
N LYS A 210 13.38 -13.98 -20.69
CA LYS A 210 14.31 -14.36 -19.61
C LYS A 210 14.81 -13.19 -18.77
N TYR A 211 15.08 -12.02 -19.35
CA TYR A 211 15.40 -10.78 -18.61
C TYR A 211 14.90 -9.60 -19.44
N SER A 212 14.14 -8.66 -18.85
CA SER A 212 13.62 -7.51 -19.61
C SER A 212 13.10 -6.34 -18.76
N PHE A 213 12.92 -5.19 -19.42
CA PHE A 213 12.31 -3.99 -18.85
C PHE A 213 11.41 -3.28 -19.88
N LEU A 214 10.12 -3.08 -19.58
CA LEU A 214 9.16 -2.31 -20.40
C LEU A 214 8.97 -2.83 -21.85
N CYS A 215 8.96 -4.15 -22.07
CA CYS A 215 8.72 -4.73 -23.41
C CYS A 215 7.22 -5.00 -23.66
N ILE A 216 6.78 -4.81 -24.91
CA ILE A 216 5.38 -4.89 -25.33
C ILE A 216 5.23 -5.81 -26.55
N SER A 217 4.25 -6.72 -26.50
CA SER A 217 3.83 -7.57 -27.64
C SER A 217 5.00 -8.25 -28.37
N SER A 218 5.90 -8.89 -27.62
CA SER A 218 7.16 -9.45 -28.11
C SER A 218 7.40 -10.86 -27.56
N HIS A 219 8.27 -11.63 -28.20
CA HIS A 219 8.65 -12.97 -27.72
C HIS A 219 10.14 -13.27 -27.93
N ASP A 220 10.66 -14.34 -27.34
CA ASP A 220 12.07 -14.76 -27.48
C ASP A 220 13.07 -13.61 -27.18
N LEU A 221 13.03 -13.12 -25.94
CA LEU A 221 13.84 -11.97 -25.49
C LEU A 221 14.84 -12.34 -24.39
N PHE A 222 16.09 -11.91 -24.57
CA PHE A 222 17.14 -11.99 -23.56
C PHE A 222 17.75 -10.60 -23.27
N ALA A 223 17.65 -10.14 -22.03
CA ALA A 223 18.19 -8.86 -21.54
C ALA A 223 17.82 -7.64 -22.42
N CYS A 224 16.54 -7.49 -22.75
CA CYS A 224 16.05 -6.43 -23.65
C CYS A 224 15.26 -5.34 -22.91
N LEU A 225 15.33 -4.09 -23.40
CA LEU A 225 14.68 -2.92 -22.80
C LEU A 225 13.86 -2.15 -23.84
N GLY A 226 12.59 -1.86 -23.52
CA GLY A 226 11.74 -0.94 -24.29
C GLY A 226 11.30 -1.41 -25.68
N LEU A 227 11.42 -2.71 -25.99
CA LEU A 227 11.08 -3.24 -27.32
C LEU A 227 9.56 -3.38 -27.52
N LYS A 228 9.12 -3.20 -28.78
CA LYS A 228 7.72 -3.38 -29.20
C LYS A 228 7.64 -4.19 -30.48
N ASN A 229 6.78 -5.20 -30.52
CA ASN A 229 6.53 -6.06 -31.70
C ASN A 229 7.82 -6.71 -32.25
N LYS A 230 8.64 -7.31 -31.37
CA LYS A 230 9.93 -7.93 -31.72
C LYS A 230 10.04 -9.40 -31.30
N SER A 231 10.95 -10.11 -31.97
CA SER A 231 11.27 -11.51 -31.74
C SER A 231 12.77 -11.76 -31.86
N TYR A 232 13.26 -12.81 -31.20
CA TYR A 232 14.66 -13.29 -31.28
C TYR A 232 15.71 -12.20 -31.03
N CYS A 233 15.60 -11.54 -29.87
CA CYS A 233 16.48 -10.41 -29.52
C CYS A 233 17.35 -10.69 -28.29
N ILE A 234 18.62 -10.28 -28.37
CA ILE A 234 19.60 -10.31 -27.27
C ILE A 234 20.19 -8.90 -27.15
N LEU A 235 20.11 -8.28 -25.97
CA LEU A 235 20.60 -6.91 -25.72
C LEU A 235 20.11 -5.89 -26.77
N ASN A 236 18.79 -5.90 -27.04
CA ASN A 236 18.10 -5.11 -28.07
C ASN A 236 18.52 -5.34 -29.53
N LYS A 237 19.50 -6.20 -29.83
CA LYS A 237 19.82 -6.62 -31.19
C LYS A 237 18.96 -7.81 -31.60
N GLN A 238 18.36 -7.73 -32.78
CA GLN A 238 17.58 -8.81 -33.40
C GLN A 238 18.49 -9.75 -34.20
N TYR A 239 18.21 -11.05 -34.14
CA TYR A 239 18.95 -12.15 -34.78
C TYR A 239 18.03 -13.03 -35.63
N THR A 240 18.58 -13.96 -36.42
CA THR A 240 17.74 -15.07 -36.90
C THR A 240 17.40 -16.03 -35.76
N LYS A 241 16.36 -16.84 -35.95
CA LYS A 241 15.94 -17.85 -34.97
C LYS A 241 17.09 -18.81 -34.65
N GLU A 242 17.79 -19.30 -35.67
CA GLU A 242 18.86 -20.29 -35.55
C GLU A 242 20.11 -19.71 -34.86
N GLU A 243 20.38 -18.41 -35.03
CA GLU A 243 21.44 -17.71 -34.30
C GLU A 243 21.07 -17.54 -32.82
N TYR A 244 19.85 -17.09 -32.55
CA TYR A 244 19.33 -16.90 -31.19
C TYR A 244 19.34 -18.21 -30.39
N GLU A 245 18.81 -19.29 -30.97
CA GLU A 245 18.76 -20.62 -30.36
C GLU A 245 20.16 -21.20 -30.09
N LYS A 246 21.19 -20.81 -30.87
CA LYS A 246 22.60 -21.18 -30.64
C LYS A 246 23.33 -20.29 -29.63
N LEU A 247 22.90 -19.04 -29.46
CA LEU A 247 23.54 -18.06 -28.56
C LEU A 247 23.02 -18.16 -27.13
N VAL A 248 21.70 -18.28 -26.93
CA VAL A 248 21.09 -18.29 -25.58
C VAL A 248 21.67 -19.37 -24.65
N PRO A 249 21.86 -20.64 -25.06
CA PRO A 249 22.48 -21.66 -24.20
C PRO A 249 23.92 -21.32 -23.78
N LYS A 250 24.69 -20.65 -24.65
CA LYS A 250 26.07 -20.21 -24.33
C LYS A 250 26.07 -19.10 -23.28
N ILE A 251 25.14 -18.15 -23.40
CA ILE A 251 24.96 -17.06 -22.42
C ILE A 251 24.53 -17.64 -21.06
N ILE A 252 23.56 -18.55 -21.04
CA ILE A 252 23.12 -19.24 -19.81
C ILE A 252 24.26 -20.01 -19.16
N LYS A 253 25.09 -20.72 -19.95
CA LYS A 253 26.27 -21.39 -19.41
C LYS A 253 27.26 -20.39 -18.81
N HIS A 254 27.59 -19.31 -19.52
CA HIS A 254 28.48 -18.27 -19.02
C HIS A 254 27.99 -17.63 -17.71
N MET A 255 26.68 -17.38 -17.57
CA MET A 255 26.09 -16.83 -16.34
C MET A 255 26.13 -17.81 -15.14
N ASN A 256 26.32 -19.12 -15.39
CA ASN A 256 26.47 -20.12 -14.35
C ASN A 256 27.95 -20.39 -14.01
N ASP A 257 28.82 -20.41 -15.02
CA ASP A 257 30.27 -20.57 -14.89
C ASP A 257 30.93 -19.31 -14.29
N MET A 258 30.41 -18.12 -14.62
CA MET A 258 30.85 -16.80 -14.14
C MET A 258 29.63 -15.97 -13.69
N PRO A 259 29.06 -16.26 -12.50
CA PRO A 259 27.95 -15.50 -11.96
C PRO A 259 28.37 -14.08 -11.56
N TYR A 260 27.41 -13.16 -11.55
CA TYR A 260 27.62 -11.84 -10.98
C TYR A 260 27.66 -11.95 -9.45
N ILE A 261 28.55 -11.20 -8.79
CA ILE A 261 28.66 -11.20 -7.33
C ILE A 261 28.60 -9.74 -6.86
N ASP A 262 27.64 -9.41 -5.99
CA ASP A 262 27.50 -8.05 -5.48
C ASP A 262 28.58 -7.68 -4.44
N ASN A 263 28.60 -6.41 -4.06
CA ASN A 263 29.49 -5.88 -3.02
C ASN A 263 29.27 -6.48 -1.61
N LYS A 264 28.32 -7.40 -1.42
CA LYS A 264 28.07 -8.18 -0.19
C LYS A 264 28.37 -9.67 -0.36
N GLY A 265 28.88 -10.11 -1.51
CA GLY A 265 29.15 -11.52 -1.79
C GLY A 265 27.92 -12.34 -2.17
N ARG A 266 26.77 -11.70 -2.45
CA ARG A 266 25.57 -12.40 -2.94
C ARG A 266 25.81 -12.79 -4.40
N VAL A 267 25.50 -14.05 -4.72
CA VAL A 267 25.80 -14.65 -6.03
C VAL A 267 24.54 -14.66 -6.89
N TYR A 268 24.59 -13.96 -8.02
CA TYR A 268 23.52 -13.82 -8.99
C TYR A 268 23.80 -14.68 -10.23
N LYS A 269 23.16 -15.84 -10.30
CA LYS A 269 23.21 -16.78 -11.43
C LYS A 269 22.08 -16.52 -12.42
N TYR A 270 22.13 -17.22 -13.56
CA TYR A 270 20.90 -17.47 -14.32
C TYR A 270 19.94 -18.27 -13.43
N GLY A 271 18.93 -17.62 -12.89
CA GLY A 271 18.14 -18.12 -11.76
C GLY A 271 17.74 -17.03 -10.76
N GLU A 272 18.39 -15.87 -10.79
CA GLU A 272 18.20 -14.80 -9.82
C GLU A 272 17.63 -13.51 -10.44
N PHE A 273 16.89 -12.76 -9.62
CA PHE A 273 16.43 -11.40 -9.92
C PHE A 273 17.59 -10.41 -10.10
N PHE A 274 17.28 -9.21 -10.60
CA PHE A 274 18.26 -8.14 -10.75
C PHE A 274 18.89 -7.75 -9.40
N PRO A 275 20.23 -7.65 -9.29
CA PRO A 275 20.90 -7.17 -8.09
C PRO A 275 20.36 -5.80 -7.64
N SER A 276 20.16 -5.63 -6.33
CA SER A 276 19.61 -4.38 -5.77
C SER A 276 20.46 -3.14 -6.07
N GLU A 277 21.76 -3.31 -6.32
CA GLU A 277 22.66 -2.22 -6.73
C GLU A 277 22.49 -1.78 -8.20
N LEU A 278 21.78 -2.56 -9.04
CA LEU A 278 21.31 -2.11 -10.35
C LEU A 278 20.03 -1.26 -10.26
N SER A 279 19.40 -1.17 -9.09
CA SER A 279 18.23 -0.30 -8.89
C SER A 279 18.55 1.16 -9.23
N PRO A 280 17.66 1.85 -9.99
CA PRO A 280 17.74 3.30 -10.20
C PRO A 280 17.23 4.11 -8.99
N PHE A 281 16.69 3.45 -7.96
CA PHE A 281 16.17 4.07 -6.73
C PHE A 281 16.98 3.62 -5.50
N CYS A 282 17.17 4.54 -4.56
CA CYS A 282 17.74 4.20 -3.24
C CYS A 282 16.69 3.58 -2.33
N TYR A 283 17.11 2.85 -1.29
CA TYR A 283 16.21 2.12 -0.38
C TYR A 283 15.12 3.01 0.21
N ASP A 284 15.54 4.17 0.71
CA ASP A 284 14.69 5.21 1.29
C ASP A 284 13.67 5.79 0.30
N GLU A 285 13.90 5.67 -1.00
CA GLU A 285 13.03 6.13 -2.10
C GLU A 285 12.01 5.08 -2.55
N THR A 286 11.99 3.90 -1.94
CA THR A 286 11.12 2.78 -2.32
C THR A 286 10.13 2.40 -1.21
N ILE A 287 9.07 1.68 -1.59
CA ILE A 287 8.08 1.10 -0.67
C ILE A 287 8.70 0.15 0.37
N ALA A 288 9.94 -0.32 0.16
CA ALA A 288 10.67 -1.10 1.15
C ALA A 288 10.88 -0.31 2.46
N GLN A 289 11.16 1.00 2.39
CA GLN A 289 11.27 1.86 3.57
C GLN A 289 9.94 2.05 4.31
N GLU A 290 8.79 1.86 3.64
CA GLU A 290 7.46 1.96 4.25
C GLU A 290 7.07 0.68 4.99
N TYR A 291 7.42 -0.49 4.45
CA TYR A 291 7.13 -1.79 5.06
C TYR A 291 8.21 -2.25 6.06
N PHE A 292 9.46 -1.89 5.82
CA PHE A 292 10.63 -2.31 6.57
C PHE A 292 11.55 -1.10 6.85
N PRO A 293 11.11 -0.12 7.68
CA PRO A 293 11.82 1.15 7.87
C PRO A 293 13.21 0.97 8.49
N LEU A 294 14.25 1.14 7.67
CA LEU A 294 15.65 1.11 8.08
C LEU A 294 16.18 2.52 8.37
N THR A 295 17.23 2.59 9.17
CA THR A 295 18.14 3.73 9.21
C THR A 295 19.13 3.67 8.04
N LYS A 296 19.77 4.80 7.73
CA LYS A 296 20.85 4.89 6.74
C LYS A 296 21.97 3.86 7.01
N GLU A 297 22.36 3.71 8.26
CA GLU A 297 23.41 2.78 8.69
C GLU A 297 23.01 1.32 8.44
N GLU A 298 21.79 0.93 8.81
CA GLU A 298 21.25 -0.41 8.57
C GLU A 298 21.14 -0.73 7.07
N ALA A 299 20.67 0.22 6.26
CA ALA A 299 20.55 0.06 4.80
C ALA A 299 21.91 -0.10 4.11
N LEU A 300 22.89 0.75 4.45
CA LEU A 300 24.27 0.65 3.93
C LEU A 300 24.97 -0.63 4.43
N LYS A 301 24.73 -1.05 5.67
CA LYS A 301 25.20 -2.34 6.21
C LYS A 301 24.65 -3.53 5.43
N GLN A 302 23.42 -3.44 4.93
CA GLN A 302 22.79 -4.43 4.04
C GLN A 302 23.17 -4.27 2.55
N GLY A 303 23.91 -3.22 2.18
CA GLY A 303 24.42 -3.00 0.83
C GLY A 303 23.44 -2.28 -0.10
N TYR A 304 22.39 -1.67 0.44
CA TYR A 304 21.48 -0.84 -0.34
C TYR A 304 22.02 0.58 -0.51
N LYS A 305 21.70 1.21 -1.64
CA LYS A 305 21.94 2.65 -1.84
C LYS A 305 21.03 3.46 -0.92
N TRP A 306 21.51 4.60 -0.45
CA TRP A 306 20.74 5.56 0.35
C TRP A 306 20.86 6.96 -0.24
N LYS A 307 19.76 7.70 -0.32
CA LYS A 307 19.74 9.10 -0.72
C LYS A 307 19.55 9.99 0.50
N ASP A 308 20.52 10.85 0.78
CA ASP A 308 20.35 11.87 1.80
C ASP A 308 19.25 12.87 1.41
N ARG A 309 18.43 13.27 2.38
CA ARG A 309 17.35 14.24 2.16
C ARG A 309 17.97 15.58 1.78
N GLU A 310 17.53 16.13 0.65
CA GLU A 310 17.81 17.52 0.28
C GLU A 310 17.21 18.44 1.35
N THR A 311 18.00 19.38 1.88
CA THR A 311 17.53 20.39 2.84
C THR A 311 16.38 21.20 2.23
N ARG A 312 15.26 21.27 2.94
CA ARG A 312 14.04 21.95 2.46
C ARG A 312 13.77 23.21 3.28
N ASN A 313 14.05 24.36 2.70
CA ASN A 313 13.84 25.65 3.36
C ASN A 313 12.39 26.11 3.18
N TYR A 314 11.44 25.39 3.79
CA TYR A 314 10.03 25.82 3.84
C TYR A 314 9.85 26.89 4.93
N GLN A 315 9.16 27.98 4.60
CA GLN A 315 8.62 28.89 5.60
C GLN A 315 7.30 28.31 6.11
N ILE A 316 7.22 28.09 7.42
CA ILE A 316 6.01 27.60 8.09
C ILE A 316 5.13 28.81 8.40
N ASP A 317 3.91 28.82 7.84
CA ASP A 317 2.89 29.83 8.14
C ASP A 317 2.23 29.59 9.51
N ILE A 318 2.00 28.31 9.84
CA ILE A 318 1.23 27.87 11.01
C ILE A 318 1.91 26.63 11.62
N LYS A 319 2.21 26.63 12.92
CA LYS A 319 2.72 25.43 13.57
C LYS A 319 1.59 24.47 13.94
N THR A 320 1.93 23.20 14.13
CA THR A 320 1.00 22.17 14.61
C THR A 320 0.31 22.55 15.94
N GLU A 321 1.04 23.23 16.82
CA GLU A 321 0.57 23.65 18.16
C GLU A 321 -0.42 24.82 18.12
N ASP A 322 -0.41 25.63 17.07
CA ASP A 322 -1.28 26.81 16.92
C ASP A 322 -2.67 26.46 16.35
N ILE A 323 -2.87 25.20 15.91
CA ILE A 323 -4.12 24.78 15.27
C ILE A 323 -5.17 24.47 16.35
N PRO A 324 -6.39 25.06 16.27
CA PRO A 324 -7.42 24.88 17.28
C PRO A 324 -7.74 23.42 17.58
N ASN A 325 -7.88 23.09 18.87
CA ASN A 325 -8.19 21.74 19.32
C ASN A 325 -9.55 21.24 18.81
N ASN A 326 -10.51 22.14 18.54
CA ASN A 326 -11.85 21.80 18.03
C ASN A 326 -11.99 22.20 16.56
N ILE A 327 -12.49 21.30 15.70
CA ILE A 327 -12.69 21.61 14.26
C ILE A 327 -13.64 22.79 14.02
N LYS A 328 -14.57 23.06 14.94
CA LYS A 328 -15.53 24.17 14.85
C LYS A 328 -14.87 25.54 14.99
N ASP A 329 -13.69 25.59 15.60
CA ASP A 329 -12.89 26.81 15.77
C ASP A 329 -11.88 26.99 14.61
N VAL A 330 -11.73 26.00 13.73
CA VAL A 330 -10.85 26.06 12.56
C VAL A 330 -11.55 26.80 11.42
N ASN A 331 -11.02 27.97 11.08
CA ASN A 331 -11.55 28.84 10.03
C ASN A 331 -10.84 28.63 8.68
N ASN A 332 -11.42 29.17 7.61
CA ASN A 332 -10.91 29.05 6.24
C ASN A 332 -9.53 29.71 5.99
N SER A 333 -8.98 30.51 6.92
CA SER A 333 -7.65 31.13 6.72
C SER A 333 -6.49 30.14 6.78
N ILE A 334 -6.73 28.91 7.26
CA ILE A 334 -5.79 27.79 7.23
C ILE A 334 -5.59 27.22 5.81
N ILE A 335 -6.55 27.46 4.90
CA ILE A 335 -6.52 26.89 3.54
C ILE A 335 -5.30 27.45 2.78
N ASN A 336 -4.58 26.58 2.07
CA ASN A 336 -3.35 26.89 1.34
C ASN A 336 -2.14 27.38 2.17
N LYS A 337 -2.24 27.49 3.50
CA LYS A 337 -1.12 27.79 4.40
C LYS A 337 -0.16 26.60 4.52
N VAL A 338 1.13 26.89 4.70
CA VAL A 338 2.17 25.89 4.98
C VAL A 338 2.13 25.56 6.48
N ILE A 339 1.63 24.37 6.80
CA ILE A 339 1.49 23.89 8.18
C ILE A 339 2.66 22.97 8.51
N GLY A 340 3.30 23.20 9.66
CA GLY A 340 4.36 22.31 10.16
C GLY A 340 3.82 20.92 10.53
N CYS A 341 4.57 19.86 10.19
CA CYS A 341 4.28 18.49 10.61
C CYS A 341 4.76 18.25 12.04
N GLY A 342 3.89 17.72 12.90
CA GLY A 342 4.17 17.51 14.32
C GLY A 342 5.20 16.41 14.64
N HIS A 343 5.87 15.85 13.63
CA HIS A 343 7.03 14.95 13.75
C HIS A 343 8.38 15.67 13.57
N GLU A 344 8.40 16.90 13.05
CA GLU A 344 9.62 17.73 12.90
C GLU A 344 10.76 17.01 12.14
N GLY A 345 10.41 16.14 11.18
CA GLY A 345 11.36 15.35 10.38
C GLY A 345 12.01 14.17 11.10
N THR A 346 11.77 13.99 12.41
CA THR A 346 12.41 12.96 13.27
C THR A 346 11.94 11.52 13.01
N CYS A 347 10.86 11.31 12.26
CA CYS A 347 10.38 9.97 11.94
C CYS A 347 11.19 9.29 10.81
N LYS A 348 11.19 7.95 10.81
CA LYS A 348 11.89 7.11 9.81
C LYS A 348 11.25 7.14 8.41
N GLU A 349 10.07 7.76 8.27
CA GLU A 349 9.30 7.90 7.03
C GLU A 349 9.79 9.03 6.13
N GLN A 350 9.39 9.04 4.86
CA GLN A 350 9.58 10.18 3.94
C GLN A 350 8.69 11.40 4.29
N CYS A 351 8.85 11.94 5.50
CA CYS A 351 8.17 13.16 5.92
C CYS A 351 8.58 14.35 5.05
N THR A 352 7.60 15.18 4.67
CA THR A 352 7.81 16.46 3.99
C THR A 352 8.14 17.61 4.94
N GLU A 353 8.08 17.37 6.25
CA GLU A 353 8.16 18.35 7.35
C GLU A 353 7.04 19.41 7.37
N VAL A 354 6.37 19.63 6.25
CA VAL A 354 5.21 20.51 6.09
C VAL A 354 4.11 19.89 5.21
N PHE A 355 2.88 20.35 5.37
CA PHE A 355 1.75 20.02 4.49
C PHE A 355 0.86 21.24 4.29
N LYS A 356 -0.17 21.10 3.44
CA LYS A 356 -1.23 22.09 3.24
C LYS A 356 -2.58 21.42 3.42
N ILE A 357 -3.59 22.22 3.75
CA ILE A 357 -5.00 21.81 3.75
C ILE A 357 -5.70 22.51 2.60
N ILE A 358 -6.48 21.77 1.82
CA ILE A 358 -7.36 22.31 0.78
C ILE A 358 -8.80 22.40 1.28
N GLU A 359 -9.62 23.21 0.61
CA GLU A 359 -10.99 23.50 1.03
C GLU A 359 -11.85 22.24 1.22
N SER A 360 -11.80 21.28 0.30
CA SER A 360 -12.56 20.04 0.36
C SER A 360 -12.22 19.17 1.57
N GLU A 361 -10.98 19.24 2.06
CA GLU A 361 -10.56 18.52 3.27
C GLU A 361 -11.13 19.18 4.51
N LEU A 362 -11.00 20.52 4.61
CA LEU A 362 -11.55 21.26 5.74
C LEU A 362 -13.07 21.07 5.83
N GLN A 363 -13.77 21.15 4.69
CA GLN A 363 -15.20 20.84 4.59
C GLN A 363 -15.53 19.41 5.04
N PHE A 364 -14.70 18.41 4.67
CA PHE A 364 -14.88 17.02 5.12
C PHE A 364 -14.70 16.89 6.65
N TYR A 365 -13.60 17.40 7.20
CA TYR A 365 -13.33 17.38 8.65
C TYR A 365 -14.46 18.06 9.43
N GLN A 366 -14.93 19.23 8.97
CA GLN A 366 -16.08 19.94 9.56
C GLN A 366 -17.38 19.11 9.45
N ARG A 367 -17.70 18.54 8.28
CA ARG A 367 -18.92 17.72 8.06
C ARG A 367 -18.94 16.48 8.96
N MET A 368 -17.79 15.83 9.13
CA MET A 368 -17.65 14.63 9.95
C MET A 368 -17.46 14.93 11.46
N ASN A 369 -17.44 16.20 11.87
CA ASN A 369 -17.06 16.65 13.22
C ASN A 369 -15.73 16.05 13.69
N LEU A 370 -14.71 16.02 12.82
CA LEU A 370 -13.38 15.50 13.11
C LEU A 370 -12.35 16.63 13.19
N PRO A 371 -11.50 16.68 14.24
CA PRO A 371 -10.38 17.61 14.33
C PRO A 371 -9.33 17.33 13.24
N LEU A 372 -8.57 18.35 12.88
CA LEU A 372 -7.44 18.19 11.96
C LEU A 372 -6.39 17.27 12.59
N ASN A 373 -6.15 16.11 12.00
CA ASN A 373 -5.23 15.11 12.53
C ASN A 373 -3.79 15.34 12.03
N LEU A 374 -2.97 16.00 12.85
CA LEU A 374 -1.64 16.50 12.45
C LEU A 374 -0.45 15.71 13.00
N LYS A 375 -0.73 14.73 13.87
CA LYS A 375 0.21 13.74 14.39
C LYS A 375 -0.48 12.38 14.25
N PRO A 376 -0.17 11.57 13.23
CA PRO A 376 -0.84 10.28 13.08
C PRO A 376 -0.42 9.33 14.21
N LEU A 377 -1.31 9.17 15.19
CA LEU A 377 -1.10 8.41 16.43
C LEU A 377 -0.99 6.89 16.24
N MET A 378 -1.27 6.40 15.03
CA MET A 378 -1.06 5.01 14.66
C MET A 378 0.09 4.95 13.65
N PRO A 379 1.28 4.47 14.05
CA PRO A 379 2.46 4.40 13.18
C PRO A 379 2.13 3.76 11.83
N GLN A 380 1.43 2.61 11.86
CA GLN A 380 1.03 1.81 10.71
C GLN A 380 0.10 2.53 9.71
N ILE A 381 -0.59 3.60 10.12
CA ILE A 381 -1.54 4.37 9.31
C ILE A 381 -0.88 5.67 8.83
N GLY A 382 -0.21 6.40 9.74
CA GLY A 382 0.56 7.60 9.42
C GLY A 382 1.64 7.36 8.37
N GLN A 383 2.34 6.22 8.49
CA GLN A 383 3.38 5.77 7.57
C GLN A 383 2.92 5.71 6.11
N ARG A 384 1.62 5.50 5.85
CA ARG A 384 1.11 5.23 4.50
C ARG A 384 0.35 6.40 3.89
N LEU A 385 -0.12 7.35 4.70
CA LEU A 385 -0.95 8.47 4.23
C LEU A 385 -0.17 9.78 4.03
N PHE A 386 0.76 10.11 4.92
CA PHE A 386 1.63 11.28 4.73
C PHE A 386 2.52 11.16 3.48
N ILE A 387 2.84 9.93 3.06
CA ILE A 387 3.76 9.66 1.94
C ILE A 387 3.07 9.82 0.56
N VAL A 388 1.76 9.54 0.43
CA VAL A 388 1.04 9.79 -0.83
C VAL A 388 1.07 11.28 -1.20
N ARG A 389 1.05 12.17 -0.20
CA ARG A 389 1.27 13.62 -0.38
C ARG A 389 2.73 13.99 -0.70
N SER A 390 3.73 13.21 -0.25
CA SER A 390 5.15 13.55 -0.36
C SER A 390 5.78 13.17 -1.70
N VAL A 391 5.48 11.99 -2.23
CA VAL A 391 6.12 11.41 -3.43
C VAL A 391 5.74 12.16 -4.71
N ILE A 392 4.50 12.65 -4.77
CA ILE A 392 3.87 13.15 -6.00
C ILE A 392 4.37 14.55 -6.38
N SER A 393 4.88 15.33 -5.43
CA SER A 393 5.36 16.71 -5.67
C SER A 393 6.60 16.81 -6.58
N ARG A 394 7.36 15.72 -6.81
CA ARG A 394 8.74 15.84 -7.35
C ARG A 394 9.10 14.98 -8.58
N ARG A 395 8.29 14.01 -9.02
CA ARG A 395 8.70 13.05 -10.08
C ARG A 395 7.61 12.68 -11.08
N PHE A 396 7.41 13.52 -12.11
CA PHE A 396 6.89 13.05 -13.41
C PHE A 396 7.65 13.60 -14.63
N THR A 397 8.51 14.62 -14.47
CA THR A 397 9.18 15.32 -15.59
C THR A 397 10.59 14.83 -15.95
N LYS A 398 11.13 13.82 -15.27
CA LYS A 398 12.57 13.45 -15.38
C LYS A 398 12.89 12.10 -16.05
N ILE A 399 11.90 11.24 -16.32
CA ILE A 399 12.13 9.91 -16.89
C ILE A 399 12.22 9.94 -18.45
N LEU A 400 11.75 11.01 -19.09
CA LEU A 400 11.74 11.16 -20.56
C LEU A 400 12.95 11.92 -21.16
N LYS A 401 14.05 12.09 -20.42
CA LYS A 401 15.25 12.84 -20.88
C LYS A 401 16.56 12.06 -20.92
N LEU A 402 16.50 10.72 -20.94
CA LEU A 402 17.68 9.84 -21.00
C LEU A 402 17.76 8.96 -22.27
N SER A 403 16.90 9.20 -23.27
CA SER A 403 16.96 8.51 -24.57
C SER A 403 17.78 9.24 -25.64
N ASP A 404 18.03 10.54 -25.49
CA ASP A 404 18.76 11.36 -26.47
C ASP A 404 20.13 11.79 -25.95
N SER A 405 21.11 10.87 -25.95
CA SER A 405 22.54 11.20 -26.09
C SER A 405 23.43 9.95 -26.11
N ARG A 406 23.62 9.37 -27.31
CA ARG A 406 24.89 8.82 -27.84
C ARG A 406 24.64 8.19 -29.21
N ILE A 407 25.20 8.84 -30.24
CA ILE A 407 25.65 8.22 -31.49
C ILE A 407 27.04 7.63 -31.20
#